data_AF-A0A9E0JVV0-F1
#
_entry.id   AF-A0A9E0JVV0-F1
#
_cell.length_a   1.000
_cell.length_b   1.000
_cell.length_c   1.000
_cell.angle_alpha   90.00
_cell.angle_beta   90.00
_cell.angle_gamma   90.00
#
_symmetry.space_group_name_H-M   'P 1'
#
loop_
_entity.id
_entity.type
_entity.pdbx_description
1 polymer ?
#
loop_
_entity_poly.entity_id
_entity_poly.type
_entity_poly.pdbx_seq_one_letter_code
_entity_poly.pdbx_strand_id
1 'polypeptide(L)'
;MARSLGVREKARAVAQTEKVKIMASILVIDDDASIAETLDLYLTEEGYSVRTALTGTDGLNKYVQEPSDVVILDIRLPDVDGFAVLEDLKEENENVKVIMITAFHDMETTINAMKGGAFDYIHKPVNVDELDLAIKKALKSLEMEKKIDGLLMEPSRSFRVGDIIGTGNEMREIFKTIGTVSQSRTTVLIHGESGTGKELIAKVIHNNTSPNEPFIAVNCSAIVETLLESELFGHEKGSFTGAVARKLGKFELARFGSVFLDEISEMSVNLQAKLLRVLQEMEFERVGGKDRVK
;
A
#
# COMPACT_ATOMS: atom_id res chain seq x y z
N MET A 1 15.08 -44.20 38.27
CA MET A 1 15.97 -43.21 37.63
C MET A 1 15.18 -42.39 36.61
N ALA A 2 14.37 -41.44 37.09
CA ALA A 2 13.58 -40.56 36.22
C ALA A 2 13.28 -39.28 37.00
N ARG A 3 14.15 -38.27 36.88
CA ARG A 3 13.91 -36.86 37.29
C ARG A 3 15.18 -36.03 37.01
N SER A 4 15.47 -35.75 35.74
CA SER A 4 16.41 -34.67 35.37
C SER A 4 16.32 -34.19 33.91
N LEU A 5 15.55 -34.85 33.04
CA LEU A 5 15.47 -34.47 31.61
C LEU A 5 14.47 -33.34 31.32
N GLY A 6 13.55 -33.00 32.23
CA GLY A 6 12.47 -32.05 31.97
C GLY A 6 12.80 -30.55 32.11
N VAL A 7 14.01 -30.19 32.56
CA VAL A 7 14.39 -28.77 32.77
C VAL A 7 15.28 -28.23 31.64
N ARG A 8 16.02 -29.10 30.93
CA ARG A 8 16.88 -28.67 29.81
C ARG A 8 16.14 -28.50 28.48
N GLU A 9 14.97 -29.11 28.28
CA GLU A 9 14.16 -28.87 27.08
C GLU A 9 13.28 -27.62 27.18
N LYS A 10 12.86 -27.22 28.39
CA LYS A 10 12.12 -25.95 28.57
C LYS A 10 13.01 -24.72 28.44
N ALA A 11 14.32 -24.82 28.64
CA ALA A 11 15.26 -23.74 28.39
C ALA A 11 15.58 -23.55 26.89
N ARG A 12 15.23 -24.51 26.03
CA ARG A 12 15.43 -24.43 24.57
C ARG A 12 14.19 -23.96 23.81
N ALA A 13 13.04 -23.87 24.48
CA ALA A 13 11.76 -23.44 23.92
C ALA A 13 11.35 -22.00 24.30
N VAL A 14 12.21 -21.25 25.02
CA VAL A 14 12.01 -19.81 25.28
C VAL A 14 12.86 -18.94 24.33
N ALA A 15 13.70 -19.57 23.49
CA ALA A 15 14.53 -18.89 22.49
C ALA A 15 13.95 -19.09 21.07
N GLN A 16 12.73 -18.61 20.83
CA GLN A 16 12.20 -18.32 19.50
C GLN A 16 10.87 -17.58 19.66
N THR A 17 10.92 -16.25 19.64
CA THR A 17 10.15 -15.33 18.78
C THR A 17 10.45 -13.90 19.26
N GLU A 18 11.74 -13.50 19.28
CA GLU A 18 12.01 -12.08 19.10
C GLU A 18 11.68 -11.81 17.63
N LYS A 19 10.53 -11.16 17.40
CA LYS A 19 10.28 -10.51 16.11
C LYS A 19 11.51 -9.68 15.81
N VAL A 20 12.23 -9.98 14.74
CA VAL A 20 13.25 -9.09 14.20
C VAL A 20 12.54 -7.76 13.99
N LYS A 21 12.82 -6.78 14.86
CA LYS A 21 12.28 -5.43 14.72
C LYS A 21 12.98 -4.88 13.48
N ILE A 22 12.28 -4.87 12.35
CA ILE A 22 12.80 -4.28 11.11
C ILE A 22 13.09 -2.82 11.45
N MET A 23 14.38 -2.46 11.47
CA MET A 23 14.80 -1.08 11.71
C MET A 23 14.39 -0.27 10.49
N ALA A 24 13.59 0.78 10.69
CA ALA A 24 13.16 1.63 9.59
C ALA A 24 14.38 2.33 8.97
N SER A 25 14.40 2.41 7.65
CA SER A 25 15.54 2.98 6.92
C SER A 25 15.33 4.45 6.61
N ILE A 26 16.35 5.27 6.85
CA ILE A 26 16.33 6.71 6.61
C ILE A 26 17.50 7.09 5.69
N LEU A 27 17.21 7.86 4.66
CA LEU A 27 18.23 8.49 3.81
C LEU A 27 18.30 9.98 4.11
N VAL A 28 19.47 10.49 4.47
CA VAL A 28 19.73 11.92 4.68
C VAL A 28 20.50 12.46 3.48
N ILE A 29 19.97 13.50 2.84
CA ILE A 29 20.58 14.18 1.70
C ILE A 29 20.80 15.64 2.09
N ASP A 30 22.02 16.01 2.44
CA ASP A 30 22.40 17.34 2.93
C ASP A 30 23.85 17.63 2.53
N ASP A 31 24.14 18.80 1.97
CA ASP A 31 25.49 19.16 1.52
C ASP A 31 26.43 19.52 2.68
N ASP A 32 25.88 19.85 3.85
CA ASP A 32 26.63 20.03 5.08
C ASP A 32 26.94 18.68 5.74
N ALA A 33 28.17 18.21 5.52
CA ALA A 33 28.66 16.98 6.11
C ALA A 33 28.55 16.93 7.64
N SER A 34 28.64 18.08 8.32
CA SER A 34 28.51 18.14 9.79
C SER A 34 27.08 17.88 10.24
N ILE A 35 26.10 18.43 9.50
CA ILE A 35 24.68 18.19 9.76
C ILE A 35 24.35 16.73 9.44
N ALA A 36 24.80 16.23 8.29
CA ALA A 36 24.58 14.84 7.89
C ALA A 36 25.16 13.84 8.91
N GLU A 37 26.38 14.05 9.41
CA GLU A 37 27.01 13.21 10.43
C GLU A 37 26.27 13.30 11.79
N THR A 38 25.83 14.49 12.17
CA THR A 38 25.07 14.68 13.41
C THR A 38 23.73 13.94 13.36
N LEU A 39 23.02 14.04 12.23
CA LEU A 39 21.75 13.34 12.02
C LEU A 39 21.96 11.83 11.94
N ASP A 40 23.01 11.36 11.27
CA ASP A 40 23.38 9.94 11.21
C ASP A 40 23.61 9.34 12.60
N LEU A 41 24.44 10.00 13.42
CA LEU A 41 24.73 9.56 14.77
C LEU A 41 23.46 9.50 15.63
N TYR A 42 22.68 10.59 15.63
CA TYR A 42 21.46 10.70 16.43
C TYR A 42 20.41 9.65 16.02
N LEU A 43 20.11 9.53 14.73
CA LEU A 43 19.07 8.62 14.24
C LEU A 43 19.49 7.15 14.38
N THR A 44 20.79 6.86 14.27
CA THR A 44 21.31 5.51 14.54
C THR A 44 21.16 5.15 16.02
N GLU A 45 21.40 6.09 16.95
CA GLU A 45 21.17 5.88 18.39
C GLU A 45 19.69 5.62 18.72
N GLU A 46 18.76 6.26 18.00
CA GLU A 46 17.31 6.02 18.10
C GLU A 46 16.85 4.69 17.45
N GLY A 47 17.78 3.95 16.81
CA GLY A 47 17.54 2.61 16.28
C GLY A 47 17.04 2.57 14.83
N TYR A 48 17.35 3.60 14.05
CA TYR A 48 17.11 3.63 12.60
C TYR A 48 18.34 3.12 11.82
N SER A 49 18.10 2.61 10.61
CA SER A 49 19.18 2.32 9.66
C SER A 49 19.40 3.54 8.78
N VAL A 50 20.51 4.25 8.95
CA VAL A 50 20.73 5.55 8.30
C VAL A 50 21.77 5.44 7.19
N ARG A 51 21.54 6.15 6.10
CA ARG A 51 22.52 6.41 5.04
C ARG A 51 22.52 7.90 4.74
N THR A 52 23.68 8.43 4.38
CA THR A 52 23.87 9.85 4.08
C THR A 52 24.33 10.05 2.64
N ALA A 53 23.98 11.18 2.04
CA ALA A 53 24.46 11.64 0.74
C ALA A 53 24.71 13.15 0.80
N LEU A 54 25.80 13.60 0.17
CA LEU A 54 26.20 15.02 0.19
C LEU A 54 25.77 15.79 -1.07
N THR A 55 25.15 15.10 -2.03
CA THR A 55 24.63 15.69 -3.26
C THR A 55 23.31 15.02 -3.62
N GLY A 56 22.45 15.72 -4.38
CA GLY A 56 21.14 15.16 -4.75
C GLY A 56 21.28 13.97 -5.70
N THR A 57 22.25 14.02 -6.62
CA THR A 57 22.53 12.91 -7.53
C THR A 57 22.99 11.65 -6.78
N ASP A 58 23.86 11.78 -5.78
CA ASP A 58 24.26 10.64 -4.94
C ASP A 58 23.09 10.11 -4.11
N GLY A 59 22.26 11.00 -3.57
CA GLY A 59 21.04 10.65 -2.84
C GLY A 59 20.05 9.84 -3.68
N LEU A 60 19.73 10.31 -4.89
CA LEU A 60 18.86 9.59 -5.82
C LEU A 60 19.42 8.22 -6.19
N ASN A 61 20.71 8.12 -6.51
CA ASN A 61 21.35 6.84 -6.83
C ASN A 61 21.27 5.85 -5.66
N LYS A 62 21.51 6.32 -4.43
CA LYS A 62 21.39 5.49 -3.21
C LYS A 62 19.96 5.04 -2.95
N TYR A 63 18.98 5.91 -3.24
CA TYR A 63 17.56 5.58 -3.12
C TYR A 63 17.14 4.51 -4.14
N VAL A 64 17.55 4.63 -5.40
CA VAL A 64 17.23 3.66 -6.46
C VAL A 64 17.86 2.29 -6.18
N GLN A 65 19.10 2.26 -5.69
CA GLN A 65 19.79 1.00 -5.36
C GLN A 65 19.12 0.27 -4.19
N GLU A 66 18.67 1.01 -3.19
CA GLU A 66 18.02 0.47 -2.01
C GLU A 66 17.07 1.54 -1.46
N PRO A 67 15.74 1.40 -1.65
CA PRO A 67 14.79 2.40 -1.21
C PRO A 67 14.78 2.58 0.31
N SER A 68 14.57 3.81 0.77
CA SER A 68 14.42 4.15 2.19
C SER A 68 12.97 4.46 2.55
N ASP A 69 12.56 4.12 3.77
CA ASP A 69 11.21 4.41 4.27
C ASP A 69 10.98 5.93 4.35
N VAL A 70 11.97 6.65 4.90
CA VAL A 70 11.93 8.12 5.02
C VAL A 70 13.17 8.72 4.35
N VAL A 71 12.98 9.83 3.63
CA VAL A 71 14.06 10.64 3.10
C VAL A 71 14.03 12.00 3.78
N ILE A 72 15.17 12.43 4.31
CA ILE A 72 15.40 13.78 4.82
C ILE A 72 16.21 14.52 3.77
N LEU A 73 15.69 15.62 3.25
CA LEU A 73 16.22 16.26 2.04
C LEU A 73 16.44 17.76 2.25
N ASP A 74 17.68 18.24 2.11
CA ASP A 74 17.95 19.66 2.00
C ASP A 74 17.41 20.21 0.67
N ILE A 75 16.82 21.40 0.73
CA ILE A 75 16.41 22.15 -0.45
C ILE A 75 17.62 22.59 -1.27
N ARG A 76 18.74 22.93 -0.61
CA ARG A 76 19.94 23.38 -1.31
C ARG A 76 20.97 22.26 -1.37
N LEU A 77 21.21 21.78 -2.57
CA LEU A 77 22.28 20.84 -2.86
C LEU A 77 23.20 21.44 -3.92
N PRO A 78 24.48 21.02 -3.96
CA PRO A 78 25.48 21.65 -4.82
C PRO A 78 25.29 21.35 -6.31
N ASP A 79 24.56 20.30 -6.65
CA ASP A 79 24.42 19.75 -8.00
C ASP A 79 23.01 19.87 -8.59
N VAL A 80 21.97 19.73 -7.76
CA VAL A 80 20.56 19.79 -8.18
C VAL A 80 19.72 20.54 -7.13
N ASP A 81 18.57 21.08 -7.54
CA ASP A 81 17.62 21.67 -6.59
C ASP A 81 16.90 20.56 -5.81
N GLY A 82 16.78 20.70 -4.48
CA GLY A 82 16.09 19.72 -3.65
C GLY A 82 14.61 19.54 -4.03
N PHE A 83 13.98 20.53 -4.66
CA PHE A 83 12.63 20.36 -5.22
C PHE A 83 12.61 19.41 -6.43
N ALA A 84 13.65 19.42 -7.27
CA ALA A 84 13.76 18.48 -8.38
C ALA A 84 14.01 17.05 -7.85
N VAL A 85 14.84 16.92 -6.81
CA VAL A 85 15.05 15.63 -6.13
C VAL A 85 13.75 15.10 -5.51
N LEU A 86 12.93 15.98 -4.91
CA LEU A 86 11.61 15.61 -4.39
C LEU A 86 10.70 15.08 -5.52
N GLU A 87 10.66 15.75 -6.67
CA GLU A 87 9.87 15.33 -7.82
C GLU A 87 10.33 13.96 -8.33
N ASP A 88 11.63 13.77 -8.57
CA ASP A 88 12.21 12.50 -9.01
C ASP A 88 11.92 11.35 -8.03
N LEU A 89 12.03 11.60 -6.72
CA LEU A 89 11.71 10.61 -5.69
C LEU A 89 10.22 10.23 -5.68
N LYS A 90 9.34 11.18 -5.99
CA LYS A 90 7.89 10.95 -6.07
C LYS A 90 7.44 10.27 -7.34
N GLU A 91 8.12 10.50 -8.47
CA GLU A 91 7.91 9.75 -9.69
C GLU A 91 8.30 8.28 -9.51
N GLU A 92 9.44 8.03 -8.86
CA GLU A 92 9.93 6.66 -8.58
C GLU A 92 9.08 5.92 -7.56
N ASN A 93 8.57 6.63 -6.55
CA ASN A 93 7.69 6.05 -5.55
C ASN A 93 6.79 7.12 -4.93
N GLU A 94 5.54 7.21 -5.39
CA GLU A 94 4.56 8.19 -4.90
C GLU A 94 4.38 8.12 -3.36
N ASN A 95 4.57 6.93 -2.77
CA ASN A 95 4.40 6.67 -1.34
C ASN A 95 5.62 7.02 -0.48
N VAL A 96 6.77 7.40 -1.07
CA VAL A 96 7.95 7.81 -0.28
C VAL A 96 7.60 8.98 0.65
N LYS A 97 8.13 8.96 1.87
CA LYS A 97 7.95 10.09 2.81
C LYS A 97 9.20 10.94 2.81
N VAL A 98 9.10 12.12 2.19
CA VAL A 98 10.19 13.08 2.12
C VAL A 98 9.93 14.22 3.11
N ILE A 99 10.86 14.42 4.04
CA ILE A 99 10.86 15.54 4.98
C ILE A 99 11.89 16.54 4.48
N MET A 100 11.43 17.74 4.10
CA MET A 100 12.32 18.79 3.60
C MET A 100 12.97 19.53 4.77
N ILE A 101 14.27 19.77 4.68
CA ILE A 101 15.01 20.61 5.63
C ILE A 101 15.54 21.85 4.92
N THR A 102 15.47 23.02 5.56
CA THR A 102 15.99 24.24 4.94
C THR A 102 16.27 25.38 5.90
N ALA A 103 17.19 26.26 5.55
CA ALA A 103 17.45 27.52 6.26
C ALA A 103 16.46 28.65 5.91
N PHE A 104 15.60 28.47 4.90
CA PHE A 104 14.67 29.52 4.45
C PHE A 104 13.41 29.58 5.33
N HIS A 105 13.04 30.80 5.73
CA HIS A 105 11.85 31.09 6.54
C HIS A 105 10.66 31.55 5.70
N ASP A 106 10.67 31.23 4.40
CA ASP A 106 9.66 31.71 3.46
C ASP A 106 8.46 30.76 3.38
N MET A 107 7.27 31.27 3.72
CA MET A 107 6.01 30.53 3.61
C MET A 107 5.74 30.03 2.19
N GLU A 108 6.17 30.75 1.15
CA GLU A 108 5.95 30.33 -0.24
C GLU A 108 6.72 29.04 -0.56
N THR A 109 7.92 28.90 -0.02
CA THR A 109 8.77 27.71 -0.16
C THR A 109 8.14 26.50 0.53
N THR A 110 7.58 26.67 1.74
CA THR A 110 6.86 25.62 2.46
C THR A 110 5.60 25.17 1.69
N ILE A 111 4.84 26.11 1.13
CA ILE A 111 3.64 25.80 0.33
C ILE A 111 4.03 24.99 -0.92
N ASN A 112 5.11 25.36 -1.58
CA ASN A 112 5.59 24.66 -2.77
C ASN A 112 6.07 23.23 -2.44
N ALA A 113 6.74 23.03 -1.30
CA ALA A 113 7.14 21.69 -0.84
C ALA A 113 5.93 20.78 -0.61
N MET A 114 4.90 21.29 0.08
CA MET A 114 3.68 20.51 0.33
C MET A 114 2.92 20.21 -0.97
N LYS A 115 2.89 21.15 -1.93
CA LYS A 115 2.29 20.91 -3.27
C LYS A 115 3.06 19.87 -4.08
N GLY A 116 4.38 19.84 -3.96
CA GLY A 116 5.26 18.84 -4.58
C GLY A 116 5.22 17.47 -3.90
N GLY A 117 4.40 17.29 -2.85
CA GLY A 117 4.21 15.99 -2.20
C GLY A 117 5.17 15.72 -1.04
N ALA A 118 5.92 16.71 -0.55
CA ALA A 118 6.65 16.57 0.70
C ALA A 118 5.70 16.18 1.85
N PHE A 119 6.18 15.29 2.72
CA PHE A 119 5.40 14.80 3.86
C PHE A 119 5.38 15.82 5.00
N ASP A 120 6.54 16.39 5.30
CA ASP A 120 6.69 17.42 6.32
C ASP A 120 7.87 18.35 5.95
N TYR A 121 8.04 19.42 6.70
CA TYR A 121 9.04 20.45 6.45
C TYR A 121 9.61 20.98 7.76
N ILE A 122 10.93 21.11 7.86
CA ILE A 122 11.64 21.50 9.09
C ILE A 122 12.65 22.61 8.78
N HIS A 123 12.69 23.62 9.65
CA HIS A 123 13.66 24.70 9.53
C HIS A 123 15.01 24.34 10.17
N LYS A 124 16.11 24.76 9.54
CA LYS A 124 17.44 24.81 10.17
C LYS A 124 17.50 26.06 11.09
N PRO A 125 18.07 25.97 12.31
CA PRO A 125 18.72 24.79 12.90
C PRO A 125 17.70 23.70 13.27
N VAL A 126 18.03 22.45 12.92
CA VAL A 126 17.11 21.32 13.07
C VAL A 126 16.76 21.13 14.54
N ASN A 127 15.48 21.28 14.87
CA ASN A 127 14.97 20.92 16.18
C ASN A 127 14.75 19.41 16.23
N VAL A 128 15.47 18.73 17.11
CA VAL A 128 15.45 17.27 17.24
C VAL A 128 14.06 16.77 17.60
N ASP A 129 13.33 17.44 18.49
CA ASP A 129 11.96 17.04 18.88
C ASP A 129 10.97 17.13 17.70
N GLU A 130 11.15 18.16 16.86
CA GLU A 130 10.33 18.38 15.66
C GLU A 130 10.63 17.31 14.59
N LEU A 131 11.92 17.02 14.38
CA LEU A 131 12.36 15.96 13.48
C LEU A 131 11.84 14.60 13.91
N ASP A 132 11.94 14.28 15.20
CA ASP A 132 11.44 13.05 15.78
C ASP A 132 9.94 12.87 15.55
N LEU A 133 9.18 13.96 15.77
CA LEU A 133 7.74 13.95 15.55
C LEU A 133 7.39 13.75 14.07
N ALA A 134 8.12 14.41 13.16
CA ALA A 134 7.94 14.28 11.73
C ALA A 134 8.25 12.84 11.24
N ILE A 135 9.36 12.26 11.68
CA ILE A 135 9.75 10.87 11.35
C ILE A 135 8.72 9.88 11.90
N LYS A 136 8.29 10.03 13.17
CA LYS A 136 7.26 9.15 13.77
C LYS A 136 5.93 9.24 13.01
N LYS A 137 5.52 10.43 12.58
CA LYS A 137 4.33 10.62 11.73
C LYS A 137 4.51 9.96 10.36
N ALA A 138 5.66 10.12 9.72
CA ALA A 138 5.98 9.56 8.42
C ALA A 138 5.93 8.03 8.45
N LEU A 139 6.62 7.41 9.42
CA LEU A 139 6.62 5.97 9.62
C LEU A 139 5.23 5.43 9.97
N LYS A 140 4.46 6.15 10.79
CA LYS A 140 3.07 5.77 11.07
C LYS A 140 2.18 5.86 9.84
N SER A 141 2.36 6.88 8.99
CA SER A 141 1.67 6.98 7.70
C SER A 141 2.01 5.81 6.80
N LEU A 142 3.30 5.47 6.69
CA LEU A 142 3.76 4.28 5.96
C LEU A 142 3.21 2.99 6.53
N GLU A 143 3.13 2.83 7.86
CA GLU A 143 2.50 1.65 8.44
C GLU A 143 1.00 1.58 8.14
N MET A 144 0.30 2.72 8.13
CA MET A 144 -1.12 2.78 7.80
C MET A 144 -1.34 2.51 6.31
N GLU A 145 -0.51 3.06 5.45
CA GLU A 145 -0.49 2.79 4.01
C GLU A 145 -0.11 1.34 3.74
N LYS A 146 0.95 0.80 4.35
CA LYS A 146 1.28 -0.64 4.29
C LYS A 146 0.21 -1.54 4.90
N LYS A 147 -0.67 -1.04 5.79
CA LYS A 147 -1.85 -1.78 6.29
C LYS A 147 -3.03 -1.66 5.34
N ILE A 148 -3.21 -0.51 4.69
CA ILE A 148 -4.21 -0.31 3.64
C ILE A 148 -3.81 -1.13 2.41
N ASP A 149 -2.58 -1.02 1.94
CA ASP A 149 -1.95 -1.94 0.99
C ASP A 149 -1.98 -3.35 1.55
N GLY A 150 -1.63 -3.65 2.79
CA GLY A 150 -1.76 -5.01 3.34
C GLY A 150 -3.21 -5.56 3.38
N LEU A 151 -4.22 -4.69 3.28
CA LEU A 151 -5.65 -5.02 3.18
C LEU A 151 -6.19 -4.91 1.72
N LEU A 152 -5.45 -4.27 0.80
CA LEU A 152 -5.76 -4.07 -0.63
C LEU A 152 -4.82 -4.85 -1.58
N MET A 153 -3.70 -5.31 -1.05
CA MET A 153 -2.57 -6.08 -1.56
C MET A 153 -2.21 -7.06 -0.43
N GLU A 154 -2.81 -8.24 -0.45
CA GLU A 154 -1.94 -9.38 -0.20
C GLU A 154 -0.80 -9.26 -1.22
N PRO A 155 0.47 -9.25 -0.80
CA PRO A 155 1.56 -9.19 -1.75
C PRO A 155 1.32 -10.31 -2.75
N SER A 156 1.36 -9.93 -4.02
CA SER A 156 1.48 -10.82 -5.16
C SER A 156 2.70 -11.73 -4.95
N ARG A 157 2.54 -12.77 -4.12
CA ARG A 157 2.96 -14.08 -4.57
C ARG A 157 2.37 -14.17 -5.95
N SER A 158 3.22 -14.31 -6.94
CA SER A 158 2.80 -14.66 -8.28
C SER A 158 2.07 -15.99 -8.13
N PHE A 159 0.78 -15.95 -7.78
CA PHE A 159 -0.09 -17.11 -7.66
C PHE A 159 -0.17 -17.65 -9.08
N ARG A 160 0.77 -18.53 -9.37
CA ARG A 160 0.84 -19.29 -10.60
C ARG A 160 -0.05 -20.50 -10.37
N VAL A 161 -0.44 -21.14 -11.46
CA VAL A 161 -1.10 -22.45 -11.42
C VAL A 161 -0.37 -23.44 -10.48
N GLY A 162 0.95 -23.29 -10.31
CA GLY A 162 1.78 -24.11 -9.39
C GLY A 162 1.60 -23.85 -7.89
N ASP A 163 0.95 -22.76 -7.46
CA ASP A 163 0.70 -22.47 -6.04
C ASP A 163 -0.58 -23.13 -5.51
N ILE A 164 -1.42 -23.64 -6.42
CA ILE A 164 -2.59 -24.45 -6.06
C ILE A 164 -2.14 -25.91 -6.02
N ILE A 165 -2.18 -26.51 -4.83
CA ILE A 165 -1.87 -27.93 -4.63
C ILE A 165 -3.05 -28.76 -5.16
N GLY A 166 -2.96 -29.23 -6.40
CA GLY A 166 -3.97 -30.09 -7.01
C GLY A 166 -3.53 -30.70 -8.34
N THR A 167 -3.28 -32.01 -8.37
CA THR A 167 -2.79 -32.74 -9.55
C THR A 167 -3.83 -33.66 -10.20
N GLY A 168 -5.08 -33.64 -9.69
CA GLY A 168 -6.20 -34.44 -10.20
C GLY A 168 -6.65 -34.05 -11.62
N ASN A 169 -7.47 -34.90 -12.24
CA ASN A 169 -8.00 -34.66 -13.59
C ASN A 169 -8.92 -33.43 -13.63
N GLU A 170 -9.71 -33.23 -12.58
CA GLU A 170 -10.67 -32.15 -12.41
C GLU A 170 -9.96 -30.79 -12.28
N MET A 171 -8.87 -30.75 -11.51
CA MET A 171 -8.03 -29.55 -11.38
C MET A 171 -7.33 -29.20 -12.70
N ARG A 172 -6.93 -30.20 -13.51
CA ARG A 172 -6.35 -29.95 -14.84
C ARG A 172 -7.35 -29.26 -15.77
N GLU A 173 -8.62 -29.67 -15.76
CA GLU A 173 -9.66 -28.99 -16.53
C GLU A 173 -9.88 -27.55 -16.03
N ILE A 174 -9.91 -27.33 -14.71
CA ILE A 174 -10.00 -25.99 -14.12
C ILE A 174 -8.84 -25.11 -14.60
N PHE A 175 -7.59 -25.60 -14.56
CA PHE A 175 -6.43 -24.84 -15.03
C PHE A 175 -6.50 -24.51 -16.53
N LYS A 176 -7.03 -25.43 -17.35
CA LYS A 176 -7.26 -25.18 -18.78
C LYS A 176 -8.30 -24.09 -19.01
N THR A 177 -9.39 -24.10 -18.25
CA THR A 177 -10.41 -23.05 -18.28
C THR A 177 -9.82 -21.71 -17.85
N ILE A 178 -9.05 -21.68 -16.75
CA ILE A 178 -8.32 -20.48 -16.29
C ILE A 178 -7.45 -19.93 -17.41
N GLY A 179 -6.63 -20.77 -18.05
CA GLY A 179 -5.77 -20.34 -19.16
C GLY A 179 -6.55 -19.75 -20.33
N THR A 180 -7.75 -20.26 -20.60
CA THR A 180 -8.62 -19.76 -21.67
C THR A 180 -9.24 -18.41 -21.31
N VAL A 181 -9.85 -18.28 -20.12
CA VAL A 181 -10.51 -17.03 -19.71
C VAL A 181 -9.51 -15.91 -19.49
N SER A 182 -8.28 -16.23 -19.07
CA SER A 182 -7.24 -15.24 -18.80
C SER A 182 -6.77 -14.49 -20.06
N GLN A 183 -7.03 -15.02 -21.26
CA GLN A 183 -6.72 -14.37 -22.55
C GLN A 183 -7.71 -13.23 -22.91
N SER A 184 -8.77 -13.03 -22.14
CA SER A 184 -9.82 -12.05 -22.42
C SER A 184 -10.28 -11.35 -21.15
N ARG A 185 -10.78 -10.12 -21.27
CA ARG A 185 -11.39 -9.38 -20.16
C ARG A 185 -12.86 -9.76 -19.99
N THR A 186 -13.13 -11.06 -19.81
CA THR A 186 -14.50 -11.57 -19.60
C THR A 186 -14.83 -11.68 -18.11
N THR A 187 -16.11 -11.58 -17.77
CA THR A 187 -16.58 -11.86 -16.40
C THR A 187 -16.61 -13.37 -16.16
N VAL A 188 -16.09 -13.81 -15.01
CA VAL A 188 -15.99 -15.23 -14.65
C VAL A 188 -16.81 -15.51 -13.40
N LEU A 189 -17.64 -16.56 -13.44
CA LEU A 189 -18.38 -17.06 -12.28
C LEU A 189 -17.71 -18.33 -11.75
N ILE A 190 -17.30 -18.30 -10.48
CA ILE A 190 -16.58 -19.40 -9.83
C ILE A 190 -17.52 -20.08 -8.83
N HIS A 191 -17.85 -21.36 -9.07
CA HIS A 191 -18.67 -22.16 -8.17
C HIS A 191 -17.84 -23.17 -7.37
N GLY A 192 -18.30 -23.47 -6.17
CA GLY A 192 -17.70 -24.46 -5.28
C GLY A 192 -18.18 -24.30 -3.85
N GLU A 193 -18.07 -25.35 -3.05
CA GLU A 193 -18.39 -25.33 -1.63
C GLU A 193 -17.50 -24.34 -0.86
N SER A 194 -17.86 -24.03 0.38
CA SER A 194 -17.03 -23.16 1.23
C SER A 194 -15.67 -23.82 1.49
N GLY A 195 -14.60 -23.03 1.46
CA GLY A 195 -13.23 -23.52 1.68
C GLY A 195 -12.57 -24.26 0.52
N THR A 196 -13.19 -24.36 -0.66
CA THR A 196 -12.59 -25.05 -1.83
C THR A 196 -11.56 -24.21 -2.61
N GLY A 197 -11.20 -23.02 -2.11
CA GLY A 197 -10.18 -22.17 -2.73
C GLY A 197 -10.67 -21.31 -3.90
N LYS A 198 -11.96 -20.94 -3.96
CA LYS A 198 -12.52 -20.06 -5.01
C LYS A 198 -11.76 -18.73 -5.15
N GLU A 199 -11.39 -18.12 -4.04
CA GLU A 199 -10.59 -16.88 -4.02
C GLU A 199 -9.19 -17.09 -4.63
N LEU A 200 -8.56 -18.25 -4.38
CA LEU A 200 -7.27 -18.59 -5.00
C LEU A 200 -7.39 -18.67 -6.52
N ILE A 201 -8.48 -19.26 -7.02
CA ILE A 201 -8.76 -19.33 -8.46
C ILE A 201 -8.93 -17.92 -9.05
N ALA A 202 -9.66 -17.03 -8.37
CA ALA A 202 -9.83 -15.64 -8.80
C ALA A 202 -8.50 -14.89 -8.88
N LYS A 203 -7.63 -15.05 -7.87
CA LYS A 203 -6.27 -14.48 -7.85
C LYS A 203 -5.40 -15.00 -8.99
N VAL A 204 -5.47 -16.30 -9.30
CA VAL A 204 -4.74 -16.88 -10.43
C VAL A 204 -5.23 -16.28 -11.75
N ILE A 205 -6.55 -16.16 -11.97
CA ILE A 205 -7.09 -15.53 -13.18
C ILE A 205 -6.57 -14.10 -13.31
N HIS A 206 -6.70 -13.29 -12.25
CA HIS A 206 -6.21 -11.91 -12.24
C HIS A 206 -4.71 -11.81 -12.59
N ASN A 207 -3.86 -12.61 -11.94
CA ASN A 207 -2.42 -12.62 -12.19
C ASN A 207 -2.05 -13.03 -13.63
N ASN A 208 -2.92 -13.76 -14.33
CA ASN A 208 -2.70 -14.14 -15.72
C ASN A 208 -3.35 -13.17 -16.73
N THR A 209 -4.14 -12.20 -16.27
CA THR A 209 -4.81 -11.20 -17.12
C THR A 209 -4.23 -9.80 -16.95
N SER A 210 -3.97 -9.37 -15.71
CA SER A 210 -3.57 -8.00 -15.39
C SER A 210 -2.73 -7.95 -14.09
N PRO A 211 -1.55 -8.60 -14.05
CA PRO A 211 -0.76 -8.78 -12.82
C PRO A 211 -0.23 -7.49 -12.18
N ASN A 212 -0.18 -6.40 -12.95
CA ASN A 212 0.29 -5.10 -12.47
C ASN A 212 -0.86 -4.16 -12.06
N GLU A 213 -2.11 -4.62 -12.20
CA GLU A 213 -3.30 -3.85 -11.87
C GLU A 213 -3.87 -4.30 -10.52
N PRO A 214 -4.73 -3.50 -9.86
CA PRO A 214 -5.30 -3.88 -8.57
C PRO A 214 -6.17 -5.15 -8.63
N PHE A 215 -6.06 -6.01 -7.62
CA PHE A 215 -7.03 -7.07 -7.33
C PHE A 215 -7.79 -6.73 -6.07
N ILE A 216 -9.08 -6.42 -6.20
CA ILE A 216 -9.92 -6.03 -5.07
C ILE A 216 -10.92 -7.14 -4.76
N ALA A 217 -10.73 -7.82 -3.64
CA ALA A 217 -11.69 -8.78 -3.11
C ALA A 217 -12.71 -8.11 -2.19
N VAL A 218 -13.98 -8.43 -2.36
CA VAL A 218 -15.10 -7.96 -1.53
C VAL A 218 -15.95 -9.15 -1.13
N ASN A 219 -16.03 -9.39 0.18
CA ASN A 219 -16.97 -10.37 0.72
C ASN A 219 -18.34 -9.69 0.91
N CYS A 220 -19.36 -10.21 0.25
CA CYS A 220 -20.69 -9.60 0.22
C CYS A 220 -21.54 -9.91 1.46
N SER A 221 -21.17 -10.90 2.28
CA SER A 221 -21.91 -11.30 3.49
C SER A 221 -21.42 -10.61 4.76
N ALA A 222 -20.18 -10.12 4.77
CA ALA A 222 -19.54 -9.55 5.96
C ALA A 222 -20.01 -8.11 6.32
N ILE A 223 -20.85 -7.48 5.50
CA ILE A 223 -21.18 -6.05 5.59
C ILE A 223 -22.70 -5.83 5.49
N VAL A 224 -23.23 -4.90 6.29
CA VAL A 224 -24.65 -4.46 6.18
C VAL A 224 -24.90 -3.81 4.82
N GLU A 225 -26.04 -4.07 4.19
CA GLU A 225 -26.37 -3.67 2.80
C GLU A 225 -25.96 -2.23 2.44
N THR A 226 -26.32 -1.23 3.25
CA THR A 226 -26.01 0.19 2.99
C THR A 226 -24.51 0.49 3.00
N LEU A 227 -23.77 -0.23 3.84
CA LEU A 227 -22.31 -0.13 3.88
C LEU A 227 -21.68 -0.86 2.69
N LEU A 228 -22.21 -2.02 2.29
CA LEU A 228 -21.72 -2.76 1.13
C LEU A 228 -21.89 -1.91 -0.15
N GLU A 229 -23.03 -1.25 -0.30
CA GLU A 229 -23.27 -0.31 -1.38
C GLU A 229 -22.22 0.81 -1.42
N SER A 230 -22.00 1.45 -0.28
CA SER A 230 -21.00 2.51 -0.15
C SER A 230 -19.58 2.00 -0.36
N GLU A 231 -19.24 0.76 0.00
CA GLU A 231 -17.93 0.19 -0.27
C GLU A 231 -17.75 -0.03 -1.76
N LEU A 232 -18.71 -0.69 -2.43
CA LEU A 232 -18.62 -1.03 -3.85
C LEU A 232 -18.62 0.21 -4.76
N PHE A 233 -19.56 1.12 -4.55
CA PHE A 233 -19.82 2.26 -5.44
C PHE A 233 -19.29 3.59 -4.89
N GLY A 234 -18.81 3.64 -3.64
CA GLY A 234 -18.42 4.90 -3.02
C GLY A 234 -19.62 5.77 -2.69
N HIS A 235 -19.35 6.95 -2.09
CA HIS A 235 -20.40 7.88 -1.72
C HIS A 235 -19.95 9.33 -1.79
N GLU A 236 -20.91 10.22 -2.04
CA GLU A 236 -20.72 11.66 -1.91
C GLU A 236 -20.97 12.12 -0.47
N LYS A 237 -20.36 13.26 -0.10
CA LYS A 237 -20.54 13.86 1.22
C LYS A 237 -22.02 14.17 1.47
N GLY A 238 -22.54 13.73 2.61
CA GLY A 238 -23.93 13.96 3.02
C GLY A 238 -24.96 13.03 2.38
N SER A 239 -24.54 11.98 1.66
CA SER A 239 -25.43 11.00 1.03
C SER A 239 -26.23 10.14 2.02
N PHE A 240 -25.71 9.93 3.23
CA PHE A 240 -26.40 9.27 4.34
C PHE A 240 -25.86 9.77 5.70
N THR A 241 -26.53 9.40 6.79
CA THR A 241 -26.11 9.76 8.15
C THR A 241 -24.75 9.16 8.48
N GLY A 242 -23.72 9.99 8.61
CA GLY A 242 -22.32 9.56 8.83
C GLY A 242 -21.41 9.74 7.61
N ALA A 243 -21.92 10.15 6.44
CA ALA A 243 -21.12 10.49 5.27
C ALA A 243 -20.46 11.88 5.41
N VAL A 244 -19.47 11.99 6.30
CA VAL A 244 -18.79 13.26 6.65
C VAL A 244 -17.91 13.78 5.50
N ALA A 245 -17.39 12.89 4.66
CA ALA A 245 -16.56 13.19 3.51
C ALA A 245 -16.98 12.33 2.30
N ARG A 246 -16.45 12.65 1.13
CA ARG A 246 -16.57 11.77 -0.06
C ARG A 246 -15.67 10.55 0.13
N LYS A 247 -16.11 9.39 -0.36
CA LYS A 247 -15.35 8.14 -0.38
C LYS A 247 -15.39 7.49 -1.77
N LEU A 248 -14.24 7.05 -2.27
CA LEU A 248 -14.15 6.29 -3.52
C LEU A 248 -14.60 4.83 -3.30
N GLY A 249 -15.29 4.27 -4.28
CA GLY A 249 -15.77 2.89 -4.25
C GLY A 249 -14.73 1.88 -4.72
N LYS A 250 -14.94 0.60 -4.40
CA LYS A 250 -14.08 -0.51 -4.85
C LYS A 250 -14.00 -0.60 -6.37
N PHE A 251 -15.10 -0.34 -7.10
CA PHE A 251 -15.04 -0.31 -8.57
C PHE A 251 -14.14 0.82 -9.09
N GLU A 252 -14.20 2.01 -8.48
CA GLU A 252 -13.35 3.14 -8.84
C GLU A 252 -11.88 2.88 -8.51
N LEU A 253 -11.61 2.26 -7.35
CA LEU A 253 -10.26 1.90 -6.93
C LEU A 253 -9.65 0.79 -7.80
N ALA A 254 -10.46 -0.13 -8.31
CA ALA A 254 -9.99 -1.21 -9.17
C ALA A 254 -9.51 -0.71 -10.54
N ARG A 255 -10.13 0.35 -11.08
CA ARG A 255 -9.82 0.93 -12.40
C ARG A 255 -9.70 -0.13 -13.50
N PHE A 256 -8.48 -0.43 -13.95
CA PHE A 256 -8.18 -1.39 -15.01
C PHE A 256 -7.89 -2.81 -14.49
N GLY A 257 -7.97 -3.01 -13.18
CA GLY A 257 -7.76 -4.27 -12.49
C GLY A 257 -8.99 -5.16 -12.42
N SER A 258 -9.08 -5.98 -11.37
CA SER A 258 -10.15 -6.96 -11.19
C SER A 258 -10.84 -6.80 -9.84
N VAL A 259 -12.17 -6.93 -9.83
CA VAL A 259 -12.97 -7.00 -8.61
C VAL A 259 -13.49 -8.43 -8.45
N PHE A 260 -13.13 -9.08 -7.34
CA PHE A 260 -13.66 -10.38 -6.95
C PHE A 260 -14.76 -10.21 -5.90
N LEU A 261 -15.98 -10.62 -6.25
CA LEU A 261 -17.14 -10.55 -5.37
C LEU A 261 -17.40 -11.94 -4.77
N ASP A 262 -16.93 -12.17 -3.54
CA ASP A 262 -17.16 -13.42 -2.83
C ASP A 262 -18.55 -13.43 -2.19
N GLU A 263 -19.15 -14.61 -2.15
CA GLU A 263 -20.52 -14.83 -1.66
C GLU A 263 -21.55 -13.89 -2.32
N ILE A 264 -21.42 -13.67 -3.63
CA ILE A 264 -22.28 -12.78 -4.43
C ILE A 264 -23.79 -13.10 -4.30
N SER A 265 -24.14 -14.33 -3.92
CA SER A 265 -25.52 -14.74 -3.66
C SER A 265 -26.18 -13.98 -2.50
N GLU A 266 -25.37 -13.44 -1.57
CA GLU A 266 -25.85 -12.68 -0.41
C GLU A 266 -26.16 -11.21 -0.75
N MET A 267 -25.89 -10.75 -1.97
CA MET A 267 -26.25 -9.40 -2.40
C MET A 267 -27.77 -9.21 -2.45
N SER A 268 -28.25 -8.07 -1.98
CA SER A 268 -29.66 -7.68 -2.14
C SER A 268 -30.03 -7.50 -3.62
N VAL A 269 -31.32 -7.66 -3.93
CA VAL A 269 -31.85 -7.47 -5.30
C VAL A 269 -31.54 -6.07 -5.84
N ASN A 270 -31.55 -5.06 -4.98
CA ASN A 270 -31.22 -3.68 -5.37
C ASN A 270 -29.74 -3.54 -5.78
N LEU A 271 -28.83 -4.15 -5.03
CA LEU A 271 -27.40 -4.15 -5.39
C LEU A 271 -27.13 -4.97 -6.65
N GLN A 272 -27.81 -6.09 -6.83
CA GLN A 272 -27.71 -6.89 -8.06
C GLN A 272 -28.10 -6.08 -9.30
N ALA A 273 -29.16 -5.25 -9.21
CA ALA A 273 -29.56 -4.37 -10.31
C ALA A 273 -28.49 -3.31 -10.66
N LYS A 274 -27.79 -2.78 -9.66
CA LYS A 274 -26.67 -1.84 -9.88
C LYS A 274 -25.43 -2.53 -10.44
N LEU A 275 -25.11 -3.70 -9.91
CA LEU A 275 -24.00 -4.52 -10.42
C LEU A 275 -24.22 -4.89 -11.89
N LEU A 276 -25.46 -5.22 -12.28
CA LEU A 276 -25.79 -5.50 -13.67
C LEU A 276 -25.45 -4.33 -14.59
N ARG A 277 -25.71 -3.08 -14.17
CA ARG A 277 -25.32 -1.89 -14.94
C ARG A 277 -23.81 -1.76 -15.07
N VAL A 278 -23.06 -2.01 -14.00
CA VAL A 278 -21.58 -2.04 -14.06
C VAL A 278 -21.12 -3.06 -15.10
N LEU A 279 -21.68 -4.27 -15.07
CA LEU A 279 -21.27 -5.34 -15.98
C LEU A 279 -21.64 -5.07 -17.45
N GLN A 280 -22.73 -4.33 -17.70
CA GLN A 280 -23.21 -4.04 -19.06
C GLN A 280 -22.60 -2.76 -19.65
N GLU A 281 -22.55 -1.71 -18.86
CA GLU A 281 -22.22 -0.35 -19.31
C GLU A 281 -20.80 0.07 -18.89
N MET A 282 -20.15 -0.69 -17.99
CA MET A 282 -18.86 -0.33 -17.38
C MET A 282 -18.88 1.07 -16.77
N GLU A 283 -20.02 1.44 -16.18
CA GLU A 283 -20.19 2.69 -15.45
C GLU A 283 -21.17 2.53 -14.28
N PHE A 284 -21.07 3.43 -13.31
CA PHE A 284 -21.97 3.49 -12.16
C PHE A 284 -22.07 4.89 -11.58
N GLU A 285 -23.00 5.07 -10.64
CA GLU A 285 -23.15 6.31 -9.88
C GLU A 285 -22.80 6.05 -8.42
N ARG A 286 -22.09 6.99 -7.79
CA ARG A 286 -21.82 6.93 -6.34
C ARG A 286 -23.11 7.08 -5.55
N VAL A 287 -23.14 6.59 -4.32
CA VAL A 287 -24.29 6.78 -3.42
C VAL A 287 -24.50 8.28 -3.16
N GLY A 288 -25.71 8.75 -3.46
CA GLY A 288 -26.10 10.18 -3.36
C GLY A 288 -25.51 11.08 -4.45
N GLY A 289 -24.72 10.53 -5.38
CA GLY A 289 -24.19 11.25 -6.55
C GLY A 289 -25.11 11.12 -7.77
N LYS A 290 -24.89 11.98 -8.77
CA LYS A 290 -25.53 11.90 -10.09
C LYS A 290 -24.52 11.78 -11.24
N ASP A 291 -23.24 11.89 -10.91
CA ASP A 291 -22.17 11.79 -11.89
C ASP A 291 -21.87 10.32 -12.16
N ARG A 292 -21.77 9.99 -13.45
CA ARG A 292 -21.36 8.67 -13.90
C ARG A 292 -19.84 8.52 -13.79
N VAL A 293 -19.42 7.46 -13.12
CA VAL A 293 -18.02 7.03 -12.99
C VAL A 293 -17.82 5.87 -13.96
N LYS A 294 -16.76 5.94 -14.77
CA LYS A 294 -16.33 4.88 -15.70
C LYS A 294 -15.13 4.15 -15.12
#